data_AF-A0A9X8E2M7-F1
#
_entry.id   AF-A0A9X8E2M7-F1
#
_cell.length_a   1.000
_cell.length_b   1.000
_cell.length_c   1.000
_cell.angle_alpha   90.00
_cell.angle_beta   90.00
_cell.angle_gamma   90.00
#
_symmetry.space_group_name_H-M   'P 1'
#
loop_
_entity.id
_entity.type
_entity.pdbx_description
1 polymer ?
#
loop_
_entity_poly.entity_id
_entity_poly.type
_entity_poly.pdbx_seq_one_letter_code
_entity_poly.pdbx_strand_id
1 'polypeptide(L)'
;LQHEFCKAAADVATQSSSGVIGSLILVTHSMGNVIASGAIASNVCTFSNDVTWVSLASPQQGSQAVNLLQQKCRDRGWNDFLTVPLSWAGYCPPARAYLSLRHQSTVNRNKQAAFATVQWARQEHVSHAACGVSGFGLKSIYSEPLALVDKMASHASASDGLVDFNSCSVGLNTKDFGGTSSKHYVGPLNHADLTFRSGDGWWGDNRKPLKWFQCLL
;
A
#
# COMPACT_ATOMS: atom_id res chain seq x y z
N LEU A 1 14.48 7.26 6.09
CA LEU A 1 13.03 6.99 5.99
C LEU A 1 12.48 6.38 7.26
N GLN A 2 12.94 5.21 7.74
CA GLN A 2 12.43 4.62 9.00
C GLN A 2 12.67 5.53 10.22
N HIS A 3 13.89 6.05 10.41
CA HIS A 3 14.18 7.01 11.49
C HIS A 3 13.33 8.29 11.39
N GLU A 4 13.22 8.87 10.19
CA GLU A 4 12.39 10.06 9.95
C GLU A 4 10.90 9.79 10.23
N PHE A 5 10.40 8.63 9.83
CA PHE A 5 9.04 8.19 10.13
C PHE A 5 8.83 8.09 11.64
N CYS A 6 9.70 7.37 12.36
CA CYS A 6 9.57 7.20 13.81
C CYS A 6 9.64 8.53 14.54
N LYS A 7 10.58 9.41 14.14
CA LYS A 7 10.71 10.75 14.70
C LYS A 7 9.44 11.56 14.48
N ALA A 8 8.97 11.66 13.25
CA ALA A 8 7.78 12.44 12.92
C ALA A 8 6.53 11.90 13.64
N ALA A 9 6.37 10.58 13.72
CA ALA A 9 5.27 9.95 14.43
C ALA A 9 5.33 10.22 15.94
N ALA A 10 6.51 10.12 16.55
CA ALA A 10 6.70 10.41 17.98
C ALA A 10 6.45 11.89 18.32
N ASP A 11 6.86 12.80 17.42
CA ASP A 11 6.71 14.26 17.59
C ASP A 11 5.23 14.71 17.61
N VAL A 12 4.33 13.97 16.96
CA VAL A 12 2.88 14.30 16.91
C VAL A 12 2.02 13.42 17.83
N ALA A 13 2.54 12.27 18.26
CA ALA A 13 1.82 11.36 19.14
C ALA A 13 1.81 11.87 20.58
N THR A 14 0.68 11.68 21.27
CA THR A 14 0.58 12.01 22.71
C THR A 14 1.09 10.85 23.55
N GLN A 15 1.70 11.14 24.71
CA GLN A 15 2.21 10.11 25.63
C GLN A 15 3.32 9.21 25.04
N SER A 16 4.08 9.74 24.07
CA SER A 16 5.28 9.06 23.56
C SER A 16 6.36 8.95 24.64
N SER A 17 7.16 7.88 24.57
CA SER A 17 8.36 7.71 25.37
C SER A 17 9.54 7.29 24.48
N SER A 18 10.75 7.16 25.04
CA SER A 18 11.95 6.88 24.26
C SER A 18 11.78 5.59 23.42
N GLY A 19 11.76 5.74 22.08
CA GLY A 19 11.60 4.63 21.14
C GLY A 19 10.17 4.08 21.01
N VAL A 20 9.19 4.61 21.73
CA VAL A 20 7.79 4.15 21.71
C VAL A 20 6.89 5.29 21.24
N ILE A 21 6.17 5.06 20.14
CA ILE A 21 5.14 5.98 19.64
C ILE A 21 3.89 5.81 20.49
N GLY A 22 3.46 6.91 21.14
CA GLY A 22 2.26 6.95 21.97
C GLY A 22 0.96 6.97 21.16
N SER A 23 -0.12 7.46 21.75
CA SER A 23 -1.44 7.52 21.11
C SER A 23 -1.41 8.37 19.83
N LEU A 24 -1.79 7.73 18.71
CA LEU A 24 -1.78 8.30 17.36
C LEU A 24 -2.71 7.49 16.44
N ILE A 25 -3.46 8.19 15.59
CA ILE A 25 -4.08 7.57 14.41
C ILE A 25 -3.09 7.66 13.25
N LEU A 26 -2.45 6.54 12.93
CA LEU A 26 -1.50 6.45 11.83
C LEU A 26 -2.22 5.97 10.57
N VAL A 27 -2.20 6.79 9.52
CA VAL A 27 -2.72 6.39 8.20
C VAL A 27 -1.56 6.31 7.22
N THR A 28 -1.34 5.13 6.64
CA THR A 28 -0.28 4.92 5.65
C THR A 28 -0.84 4.40 4.35
N HIS A 29 -0.32 4.90 3.23
CA HIS A 29 -0.69 4.46 1.88
C HIS A 29 0.53 3.90 1.15
N SER A 30 0.33 2.84 0.36
CA SER A 30 1.35 2.27 -0.52
C SER A 30 2.65 1.97 0.22
N MET A 31 3.79 2.43 -0.30
CA MET A 31 5.13 2.30 0.30
C MET A 31 5.21 2.79 1.76
N GLY A 32 4.36 3.73 2.18
CA GLY A 32 4.32 4.19 3.57
C GLY A 32 4.08 3.06 4.57
N ASN A 33 3.31 2.05 4.19
CA ASN A 33 3.05 0.89 5.03
C ASN A 33 4.32 0.08 5.33
N VAL A 34 5.14 -0.19 4.31
CA VAL A 34 6.38 -0.97 4.49
C VAL A 34 7.50 -0.14 5.13
N ILE A 35 7.42 1.20 5.04
CA ILE A 35 8.29 2.09 5.83
C ILE A 35 7.93 1.96 7.31
N ALA A 36 6.64 2.01 7.65
CA ALA A 36 6.16 1.88 9.03
C ALA A 36 6.44 0.49 9.61
N SER A 37 5.99 -0.61 8.97
CA SER A 37 6.30 -1.95 9.48
C SER A 37 7.78 -2.29 9.40
N GLY A 38 8.52 -1.73 8.45
CA GLY A 38 9.98 -1.84 8.41
C GLY A 38 10.67 -1.18 9.59
N ALA A 39 10.17 -0.03 10.05
CA ALA A 39 10.72 0.64 11.21
C ALA A 39 10.51 -0.18 12.49
N ILE A 40 9.33 -0.80 12.63
CA ILE A 40 9.00 -1.72 13.72
C ILE A 40 9.86 -2.99 13.64
N ALA A 41 9.89 -3.65 12.48
CA ALA A 41 10.65 -4.89 12.27
C ALA A 41 12.16 -4.72 12.49
N SER A 42 12.69 -3.52 12.26
CA SER A 42 14.10 -3.18 12.49
C SER A 42 14.36 -2.57 13.87
N ASN A 43 13.39 -2.56 14.79
CA ASN A 43 13.49 -1.98 16.13
C ASN A 43 13.93 -0.50 16.15
N VAL A 44 13.57 0.27 15.12
CA VAL A 44 13.84 1.72 15.09
C VAL A 44 12.90 2.45 16.04
N CYS A 45 11.65 2.00 16.09
CA CYS A 45 10.65 2.39 17.08
C CYS A 45 9.62 1.26 17.22
N THR A 46 8.79 1.33 18.26
CA THR A 46 7.61 0.48 18.43
C THR A 46 6.35 1.32 18.63
N PHE A 47 5.19 0.68 18.52
CA PHE A 47 3.89 1.30 18.80
C PHE A 47 3.41 0.91 20.20
N SER A 48 2.89 1.88 20.93
CA SER A 48 2.06 1.61 22.10
C SER A 48 0.73 0.97 21.68
N ASN A 49 -0.03 0.46 22.65
CA ASN A 49 -1.36 -0.10 22.40
C ASN A 49 -2.40 0.97 21.99
N ASP A 50 -2.07 2.25 22.14
CA ASP A 50 -2.96 3.37 21.81
C ASP A 50 -2.76 3.87 20.37
N VAL A 51 -1.92 3.21 19.58
CA VAL A 51 -1.78 3.50 18.14
C VAL A 51 -2.89 2.79 17.37
N THR A 52 -3.71 3.57 16.66
CA THR A 52 -4.62 3.03 15.65
C THR A 52 -3.97 3.14 14.28
N TRP A 53 -3.57 2.01 13.70
CA TRP A 53 -2.93 2.00 12.38
C TRP A 53 -3.89 1.56 11.27
N VAL A 54 -4.18 2.48 10.35
CA VAL A 54 -4.95 2.27 9.12
C VAL A 54 -4.02 2.11 7.93
N SER A 55 -4.00 0.91 7.36
CA SER A 55 -3.11 0.50 6.26
C SER A 55 -3.82 0.45 4.91
N LEU A 56 -3.48 1.37 4.00
CA LEU A 56 -4.12 1.51 2.69
C LEU A 56 -3.20 1.03 1.57
N ALA A 57 -3.69 0.16 0.68
CA ALA A 57 -3.01 -0.24 -0.56
C ALA A 57 -1.57 -0.76 -0.35
N SER A 58 -1.35 -1.57 0.69
CA SER A 58 0.00 -1.89 1.17
C SER A 58 0.71 -2.95 0.30
N PRO A 59 1.92 -2.71 -0.23
CA PRO A 59 2.68 -3.71 -0.97
C PRO A 59 3.52 -4.60 -0.04
N GLN A 60 2.90 -5.36 0.88
CA GLN A 60 3.63 -6.15 1.88
C GLN A 60 4.39 -7.36 1.29
N GLN A 61 4.04 -7.81 0.08
CA GLN A 61 4.83 -8.77 -0.70
C GLN A 61 5.52 -8.09 -1.89
N GLY A 62 5.58 -6.75 -1.90
CA GLY A 62 6.03 -5.98 -3.06
C GLY A 62 4.95 -5.89 -4.15
N SER A 63 5.38 -5.59 -5.37
CA SER A 63 4.52 -5.28 -6.51
C SER A 63 5.12 -5.81 -7.81
N GLN A 64 4.31 -6.54 -8.58
CA GLN A 64 4.66 -6.99 -9.92
C GLN A 64 4.69 -5.81 -10.91
N ALA A 65 3.97 -4.71 -10.65
CA ALA A 65 4.08 -3.49 -11.45
C ALA A 65 5.48 -2.88 -11.37
N VAL A 66 6.18 -3.03 -10.24
CA VAL A 66 7.60 -2.65 -10.12
C VAL A 66 8.51 -3.56 -10.95
N ASN A 67 8.21 -4.86 -11.02
CA ASN A 67 8.92 -5.78 -11.91
C ASN A 67 8.74 -5.35 -13.38
N LEU A 68 7.52 -5.03 -13.79
CA LEU A 68 7.20 -4.50 -15.11
C LEU A 68 7.98 -3.19 -15.38
N LEU A 69 8.00 -2.25 -14.43
CA LEU A 69 8.76 -1.01 -14.56
C LEU A 69 10.25 -1.27 -14.78
N GLN A 70 10.85 -2.19 -14.00
CA GLN A 70 12.24 -2.57 -14.17
C GLN A 70 12.51 -3.18 -15.55
N GLN A 71 11.61 -4.04 -16.03
CA GLN A 71 11.71 -4.65 -17.37
C GLN A 71 11.63 -3.57 -18.45
N LYS A 72 10.62 -2.69 -18.40
CA LYS A 72 10.44 -1.63 -19.40
C LYS A 72 11.61 -0.66 -19.45
N CYS A 73 12.22 -0.32 -18.32
CA CYS A 73 13.43 0.50 -18.34
C CYS A 73 14.66 -0.22 -18.93
N ARG A 74 14.73 -1.56 -18.91
CA ARG A 74 15.77 -2.31 -19.61
C ARG A 74 15.52 -2.35 -21.12
N ASP A 75 14.27 -2.43 -21.52
CA ASP A 75 13.83 -2.55 -22.92
C ASP A 75 13.76 -1.21 -23.67
N ARG A 76 14.56 -0.20 -23.26
CA ARG A 76 14.61 1.19 -23.78
C ARG A 76 13.39 2.07 -23.48
N GLY A 77 12.63 1.76 -22.44
CA GLY A 77 11.60 2.63 -21.87
C GLY A 77 10.19 2.37 -22.41
N TRP A 78 9.23 3.17 -21.92
CA TRP A 78 7.91 3.26 -22.52
C TRP A 78 7.98 4.27 -23.66
N ASN A 79 7.77 3.84 -24.91
CA ASN A 79 7.91 4.75 -26.04
C ASN A 79 6.85 5.87 -26.11
N ASP A 80 5.74 5.83 -25.34
CA ASP A 80 4.82 7.00 -25.22
C ASP A 80 3.62 6.88 -24.23
N PHE A 81 3.48 5.84 -23.40
CA PHE A 81 2.11 5.47 -22.97
C PHE A 81 1.55 6.07 -21.66
N LEU A 82 2.32 6.64 -20.73
CA LEU A 82 1.74 7.13 -19.45
C LEU A 82 1.81 8.65 -19.32
N THR A 83 1.02 9.34 -20.15
CA THR A 83 0.66 10.74 -19.89
C THR A 83 -0.28 10.80 -18.68
N VAL A 84 -0.05 11.81 -17.83
CA VAL A 84 -0.72 12.16 -16.54
C VAL A 84 -1.90 11.26 -16.18
N PRO A 85 -1.82 10.42 -15.12
CA PRO A 85 -1.27 10.80 -13.79
C PRO A 85 -0.14 9.88 -13.24
N LEU A 86 0.41 8.96 -14.04
CA LEU A 86 1.48 8.04 -13.63
C LEU A 86 2.87 8.50 -14.13
N SER A 87 3.16 9.80 -14.07
CA SER A 87 4.40 10.38 -14.61
C SER A 87 5.68 9.76 -14.04
N TRP A 88 5.63 9.23 -12.82
CA TRP A 88 6.75 8.51 -12.18
C TRP A 88 7.19 7.26 -12.95
N ALA A 89 6.29 6.61 -13.69
CA ALA A 89 6.58 5.40 -14.46
C ALA A 89 7.42 5.67 -15.73
N GLY A 90 7.55 6.94 -16.14
CA GLY A 90 8.36 7.36 -17.30
C GLY A 90 9.85 7.58 -17.00
N TYR A 91 10.26 7.61 -15.73
CA TYR A 91 11.65 7.88 -15.36
C TYR A 91 12.48 6.58 -15.28
N CYS A 92 13.46 6.46 -16.19
CA CYS A 92 14.44 5.38 -16.20
C CYS A 92 15.86 5.92 -15.94
N PRO A 93 16.69 5.23 -15.13
CA PRO A 93 16.37 3.98 -14.40
C PRO A 93 15.39 4.23 -13.25
N PRO A 94 14.60 3.21 -12.82
CA PRO A 94 13.67 3.38 -11.73
C PRO A 94 14.40 3.77 -10.43
N ALA A 95 13.80 4.67 -9.65
CA ALA A 95 14.35 5.05 -8.36
C ALA A 95 14.57 3.80 -7.47
N ARG A 96 15.64 3.81 -6.67
CA ARG A 96 15.98 2.69 -5.76
C ARG A 96 14.83 2.34 -4.80
N ALA A 97 14.04 3.33 -4.41
CA ALA A 97 12.86 3.15 -3.57
C ALA A 97 11.76 2.31 -4.26
N TYR A 98 11.58 2.43 -5.57
CA TYR A 98 10.67 1.55 -6.29
C TYR A 98 11.27 0.16 -6.41
N LEU A 99 12.54 0.04 -6.77
CA LEU A 99 13.20 -1.26 -6.91
C LEU A 99 13.27 -2.09 -5.61
N SER A 100 13.14 -1.46 -4.44
CA SER A 100 13.02 -2.17 -3.16
C SER A 100 11.67 -2.87 -2.99
N LEU A 101 10.65 -2.49 -3.75
CA LEU A 101 9.30 -3.05 -3.75
C LEU A 101 9.07 -4.12 -4.83
N ARG A 102 10.12 -4.64 -5.48
CA ARG A 102 9.95 -5.77 -6.40
C ARG A 102 9.26 -6.92 -5.69
N HIS A 103 8.36 -7.60 -6.39
CA HIS A 103 7.55 -8.65 -5.81
C HIS A 103 8.43 -9.74 -5.16
N GLN A 104 8.02 -10.21 -3.99
CA GLN A 104 8.76 -11.12 -3.11
C GLN A 104 9.19 -12.41 -3.82
N SER A 105 8.39 -12.91 -4.77
CA SER A 105 8.74 -14.10 -5.55
C SER A 105 9.92 -13.91 -6.52
N THR A 106 10.36 -12.68 -6.76
CA THR A 106 11.36 -12.31 -7.78
C THR A 106 12.69 -11.82 -7.19
N VAL A 107 12.78 -11.75 -5.86
CA VAL A 107 13.96 -11.25 -5.15
C VAL A 107 14.71 -12.39 -4.45
N ASN A 108 15.95 -12.12 -4.02
CA ASN A 108 16.76 -13.12 -3.33
C ASN A 108 16.20 -13.48 -1.93
N ARG A 109 16.70 -14.58 -1.36
CA ARG A 109 16.27 -15.10 -0.05
C ARG A 109 16.36 -14.06 1.08
N ASN A 110 17.40 -13.22 1.09
CA ASN A 110 17.56 -12.18 2.11
C ASN A 110 16.42 -11.14 2.03
N LYS A 111 16.03 -10.73 0.83
CA LYS A 111 14.90 -9.82 0.62
C LYS A 111 13.55 -10.49 0.89
N GLN A 112 13.41 -11.79 0.59
CA GLN A 112 12.22 -12.55 0.97
C GLN A 112 12.04 -12.62 2.50
N ALA A 113 13.13 -12.84 3.24
CA ALA A 113 13.11 -12.83 4.69
C ALA A 113 12.75 -11.44 5.25
N ALA A 114 13.28 -10.37 4.65
CA ALA A 114 12.91 -8.99 5.02
C ALA A 114 11.42 -8.69 4.77
N PHE A 115 10.82 -9.21 3.69
CA PHE A 115 9.38 -9.08 3.49
C PHE A 115 8.59 -9.82 4.57
N ALA A 116 9.02 -11.03 4.95
CA ALA A 116 8.35 -11.80 6.00
C ALA A 116 8.37 -11.09 7.37
N THR A 117 9.48 -10.44 7.75
CA THR A 117 9.55 -9.70 9.02
C THR A 117 8.66 -8.46 9.01
N VAL A 118 8.62 -7.75 7.88
CA VAL A 118 7.78 -6.55 7.69
C VAL A 118 6.28 -6.91 7.64
N GLN A 119 5.93 -8.08 7.09
CA GLN A 119 4.57 -8.63 7.12
C GLN A 119 4.13 -8.91 8.56
N TRP A 120 4.98 -9.60 9.35
CA TRP A 120 4.69 -9.91 10.74
C TRP A 120 4.50 -8.62 11.57
N ALA A 121 5.41 -7.66 11.44
CA ALA A 121 5.30 -6.38 12.15
C ALA A 121 4.01 -5.62 11.79
N ARG A 122 3.54 -5.68 10.54
CA ARG A 122 2.23 -5.11 10.21
C ARG A 122 1.09 -5.92 10.84
N GLN A 123 1.13 -7.24 10.75
CA GLN A 123 0.07 -8.12 11.27
C GLN A 123 -0.20 -7.88 12.76
N GLU A 124 0.85 -7.70 13.57
CA GLU A 124 0.71 -7.50 15.02
C GLU A 124 0.14 -6.12 15.39
N HIS A 125 0.35 -5.10 14.55
CA HIS A 125 0.08 -3.71 14.92
C HIS A 125 -1.02 -3.02 14.10
N VAL A 126 -1.45 -3.59 12.97
CA VAL A 126 -2.46 -2.96 12.12
C VAL A 126 -3.86 -3.13 12.69
N SER A 127 -4.57 -2.02 12.86
CA SER A 127 -5.96 -2.02 13.34
C SER A 127 -6.93 -2.27 12.18
N HIS A 128 -6.72 -1.55 11.07
CA HIS A 128 -7.59 -1.56 9.90
C HIS A 128 -6.78 -1.57 8.61
N ALA A 129 -7.33 -2.16 7.56
CA ALA A 129 -6.68 -2.25 6.26
C ALA A 129 -7.69 -2.02 5.13
N ALA A 130 -7.27 -1.41 4.03
CA ALA A 130 -8.07 -1.28 2.82
C ALA A 130 -7.26 -1.72 1.59
N CYS A 131 -7.87 -2.60 0.79
CA CYS A 131 -7.28 -3.16 -0.43
C CYS A 131 -8.20 -2.94 -1.64
N GLY A 132 -7.58 -2.69 -2.80
CA GLY A 132 -8.28 -2.52 -4.07
C GLY A 132 -8.13 -3.77 -4.92
N VAL A 133 -9.17 -4.09 -5.69
CA VAL A 133 -9.20 -5.27 -6.57
C VAL A 133 -9.57 -4.93 -8.02
N SER A 134 -9.42 -3.66 -8.41
CA SER A 134 -9.60 -3.25 -9.81
C SER A 134 -8.64 -2.13 -10.20
N GLY A 135 -7.75 -2.38 -11.17
CA GLY A 135 -6.89 -1.33 -11.74
C GLY A 135 -7.65 -0.16 -12.34
N PHE A 136 -8.90 -0.35 -12.80
CA PHE A 136 -9.75 0.75 -13.27
C PHE A 136 -10.37 1.53 -12.10
N GLY A 137 -10.90 0.83 -11.09
CA GLY A 137 -11.45 1.45 -9.89
C GLY A 137 -12.69 2.31 -10.09
N LEU A 138 -12.73 3.46 -9.42
CA LEU A 138 -13.71 4.53 -9.65
C LEU A 138 -13.32 5.33 -10.89
N LYS A 139 -14.33 5.86 -11.61
CA LYS A 139 -14.10 6.71 -12.79
C LYS A 139 -13.39 7.99 -12.38
N SER A 140 -12.12 8.14 -12.77
CA SER A 140 -11.27 9.29 -12.50
C SER A 140 -10.16 9.38 -13.56
N ILE A 141 -9.28 10.38 -13.45
CA ILE A 141 -8.09 10.49 -14.31
C ILE A 141 -7.10 9.31 -14.13
N TYR A 142 -7.24 8.53 -13.04
CA TYR A 142 -6.35 7.40 -12.74
C TYR A 142 -6.81 6.08 -13.35
N SER A 143 -8.08 5.98 -13.78
CA SER A 143 -8.70 4.70 -14.12
C SER A 143 -8.05 3.98 -15.29
N GLU A 144 -8.02 4.61 -16.47
CA GLU A 144 -7.46 3.96 -17.67
C GLU A 144 -5.95 3.71 -17.56
N PRO A 145 -5.14 4.66 -17.05
CA PRO A 145 -3.70 4.42 -16.88
C PRO A 145 -3.39 3.26 -15.93
N LEU A 146 -4.05 3.19 -14.77
CA LEU A 146 -3.84 2.09 -13.83
C LEU A 146 -4.40 0.77 -14.36
N ALA A 147 -5.51 0.77 -15.10
CA ALA A 147 -6.04 -0.42 -15.74
C ALA A 147 -5.07 -1.01 -16.78
N LEU A 148 -4.35 -0.17 -17.53
CA LEU A 148 -3.32 -0.70 -18.43
C LEU A 148 -2.16 -1.31 -17.63
N VAL A 149 -1.65 -0.60 -16.63
CA VAL A 149 -0.54 -1.14 -15.80
C VAL A 149 -0.94 -2.48 -15.20
N ASP A 150 -2.16 -2.59 -14.67
CA ASP A 150 -2.72 -3.82 -14.11
C ASP A 150 -2.67 -4.98 -15.10
N LYS A 151 -3.14 -4.73 -16.33
CA LYS A 151 -3.16 -5.72 -17.42
C LYS A 151 -1.76 -6.20 -17.80
N MET A 152 -0.75 -5.32 -17.70
CA MET A 152 0.62 -5.63 -18.13
C MET A 152 1.48 -6.22 -17.00
N ALA A 153 1.21 -5.86 -15.76
CA ALA A 153 2.01 -6.25 -14.60
C ALA A 153 1.89 -7.74 -14.24
N SER A 154 0.92 -8.45 -14.82
CA SER A 154 0.72 -9.90 -14.60
C SER A 154 0.60 -10.24 -13.10
N HIS A 155 -0.25 -9.51 -12.40
CA HIS A 155 -0.49 -9.71 -10.97
C HIS A 155 -0.98 -11.14 -10.66
N ALA A 156 -0.58 -11.66 -9.49
CA ALA A 156 -0.93 -13.02 -9.06
C ALA A 156 -2.38 -13.15 -8.57
N SER A 157 -3.03 -12.03 -8.27
CA SER A 157 -4.43 -11.93 -7.84
C SER A 157 -5.05 -10.65 -8.39
N ALA A 158 -6.34 -10.41 -8.12
CA ALA A 158 -6.97 -9.14 -8.43
C ALA A 158 -6.20 -7.98 -7.78
N SER A 159 -6.12 -6.82 -8.44
CA SER A 159 -5.16 -5.78 -8.09
C SER A 159 -5.75 -4.39 -8.24
N ASP A 160 -5.20 -3.45 -7.47
CA ASP A 160 -5.54 -2.02 -7.55
C ASP A 160 -4.80 -1.31 -8.70
N GLY A 161 -4.12 -2.07 -9.56
CA GLY A 161 -3.31 -1.61 -10.68
C GLY A 161 -1.82 -1.46 -10.37
N LEU A 162 -1.44 -1.42 -9.09
CA LEU A 162 -0.03 -1.46 -8.67
C LEU A 162 0.26 -2.56 -7.65
N VAL A 163 -0.69 -2.90 -6.80
CA VAL A 163 -0.55 -3.87 -5.72
C VAL A 163 -1.70 -4.86 -5.80
N ASP A 164 -1.35 -6.14 -5.84
CA ASP A 164 -2.35 -7.20 -5.85
C ASP A 164 -2.90 -7.50 -4.45
N PHE A 165 -4.11 -8.06 -4.40
CA PHE A 165 -4.86 -8.28 -3.18
C PHE A 165 -4.09 -9.15 -2.18
N ASN A 166 -3.42 -10.22 -2.64
CA ASN A 166 -2.61 -11.07 -1.76
C ASN A 166 -1.49 -10.27 -1.09
N SER A 167 -0.79 -9.42 -1.86
CA SER A 167 0.25 -8.52 -1.31
C SER A 167 -0.31 -7.51 -0.31
N CYS A 168 -1.54 -7.05 -0.50
CA CYS A 168 -2.21 -6.10 0.40
C CYS A 168 -2.76 -6.74 1.68
N SER A 169 -3.33 -7.94 1.57
CA SER A 169 -4.02 -8.63 2.65
C SER A 169 -3.15 -9.63 3.41
N VAL A 170 -1.92 -9.90 2.98
CA VAL A 170 -1.03 -10.87 3.63
C VAL A 170 -0.89 -10.62 5.15
N GLY A 171 -0.92 -11.70 5.92
CA GLY A 171 -0.90 -11.68 7.38
C GLY A 171 -2.24 -11.33 8.04
N LEU A 172 -3.25 -10.91 7.27
CA LEU A 172 -4.57 -10.56 7.78
C LEU A 172 -5.60 -11.63 7.43
N ASN A 173 -6.62 -11.77 8.27
CA ASN A 173 -7.74 -12.67 8.01
C ASN A 173 -8.61 -12.11 6.89
N THR A 174 -8.58 -12.75 5.72
CA THR A 174 -9.33 -12.30 4.54
C THR A 174 -10.85 -12.32 4.74
N LYS A 175 -11.37 -13.07 5.72
CA LYS A 175 -12.80 -13.06 6.09
C LYS A 175 -13.25 -11.75 6.75
N ASP A 176 -12.30 -10.96 7.26
CA ASP A 176 -12.60 -9.67 7.89
C ASP A 176 -12.67 -8.53 6.86
N PHE A 177 -12.41 -8.83 5.58
CA PHE A 177 -12.49 -7.87 4.48
C PHE A 177 -13.89 -7.86 3.87
N GLY A 178 -14.46 -6.66 3.73
CA GLY A 178 -15.76 -6.47 3.08
C GLY A 178 -16.03 -5.01 2.77
N GLY A 179 -17.32 -4.63 2.79
CA GLY A 179 -17.77 -3.26 2.52
C GLY A 179 -17.58 -2.31 3.71
N THR A 180 -18.36 -1.22 3.73
CA THR A 180 -18.18 -0.12 4.69
C THR A 180 -18.34 -0.48 6.17
N SER A 181 -19.00 -1.59 6.50
CA SER A 181 -19.18 -2.06 7.89
C SER A 181 -18.15 -3.09 8.35
N SER A 182 -17.21 -3.46 7.48
CA SER A 182 -16.23 -4.51 7.77
C SER A 182 -14.98 -3.95 8.45
N LYS A 183 -14.31 -4.76 9.28
CA LYS A 183 -13.06 -4.38 9.96
C LYS A 183 -12.00 -3.96 8.96
N HIS A 184 -11.87 -4.71 7.87
CA HIS A 184 -11.03 -4.36 6.74
C HIS A 184 -11.90 -4.11 5.51
N TYR A 185 -11.46 -3.22 4.65
CA TYR A 185 -12.20 -2.82 3.47
C TYR A 185 -11.62 -3.43 2.21
N VAL A 186 -12.48 -3.93 1.33
CA VAL A 186 -12.11 -4.36 -0.02
C VAL A 186 -13.17 -3.93 -1.01
N GLY A 187 -12.73 -3.46 -2.17
CA GLY A 187 -13.64 -3.02 -3.21
C GLY A 187 -12.98 -2.90 -4.59
N PRO A 188 -13.77 -2.80 -5.67
CA PRO A 188 -13.26 -2.51 -7.01
C PRO A 188 -12.77 -1.05 -7.09
N LEU A 189 -11.63 -0.83 -6.45
CA LEU A 189 -10.91 0.43 -6.32
C LEU A 189 -9.51 0.27 -6.91
N ASN A 190 -9.03 1.32 -7.55
CA ASN A 190 -7.65 1.42 -8.01
C ASN A 190 -6.76 2.01 -6.90
N HIS A 191 -5.46 2.01 -7.12
CA HIS A 191 -4.46 2.41 -6.14
C HIS A 191 -4.62 3.86 -5.66
N ALA A 192 -5.14 4.74 -6.53
CA ALA A 192 -5.38 6.14 -6.24
C ALA A 192 -6.69 6.37 -5.48
N ASP A 193 -7.73 5.58 -5.73
CA ASP A 193 -9.01 5.68 -5.00
C ASP A 193 -8.79 5.47 -3.49
N LEU A 194 -7.84 4.60 -3.12
CA LEU A 194 -7.43 4.35 -1.73
C LEU A 194 -6.64 5.50 -1.08
N THR A 195 -6.44 6.61 -1.79
CA THR A 195 -5.97 7.89 -1.21
C THR A 195 -7.12 8.84 -0.86
N PHE A 196 -8.36 8.41 -1.10
CA PHE A 196 -9.60 9.18 -0.91
C PHE A 196 -9.76 10.44 -1.78
N ARG A 197 -8.81 10.73 -2.68
CA ARG A 197 -8.83 11.91 -3.56
C ARG A 197 -10.03 11.96 -4.51
N SER A 198 -10.55 10.80 -4.89
CA SER A 198 -11.73 10.68 -5.77
C SER A 198 -13.05 10.53 -5.00
N GLY A 199 -13.00 10.58 -3.66
CA GLY A 199 -14.17 10.38 -2.81
C GLY A 199 -14.77 8.98 -2.94
N ASP A 200 -16.09 8.91 -2.76
CA ASP A 200 -16.86 7.68 -2.87
C ASP A 200 -17.48 7.52 -4.26
N GLY A 201 -17.56 6.26 -4.69
CA GLY A 201 -18.38 5.86 -5.81
C GLY A 201 -19.88 6.00 -5.54
N TRP A 202 -20.61 6.23 -6.62
CA TRP A 202 -22.05 6.47 -6.61
C TRP A 202 -22.86 5.22 -6.22
N TRP A 203 -22.37 4.04 -6.62
CA TRP A 203 -23.12 2.78 -6.53
C TRP A 203 -22.42 1.74 -5.67
N GLY A 204 -23.17 1.08 -4.78
CA GLY A 204 -22.69 -0.02 -3.94
C GLY A 204 -21.81 0.43 -2.77
N ASP A 205 -21.87 -0.32 -1.67
CA ASP A 205 -21.06 -0.03 -0.47
C ASP A 205 -19.58 -0.39 -0.67
N ASN A 206 -19.27 -1.31 -1.58
CA ASN A 206 -17.90 -1.69 -1.93
C ASN A 206 -17.16 -0.65 -2.79
N ARG A 207 -17.77 0.51 -3.06
CA ARG A 207 -17.14 1.63 -3.77
C ARG A 207 -17.07 2.88 -2.89
N LYS A 208 -17.17 2.77 -1.57
CA LYS A 208 -17.20 3.90 -0.64
C LYS A 208 -16.03 3.91 0.36
N PRO A 209 -14.77 4.03 -0.13
CA PRO A 209 -13.59 4.00 0.74
C PRO A 209 -13.54 5.15 1.75
N LEU A 210 -14.04 6.34 1.39
CA LEU A 210 -14.06 7.49 2.29
C LEU A 210 -15.11 7.29 3.38
N LYS A 211 -16.31 6.81 3.04
CA LYS A 211 -17.33 6.45 4.04
C LYS A 211 -16.82 5.39 5.01
N TRP A 212 -16.17 4.33 4.52
CA TRP A 212 -15.57 3.32 5.38
C TRP A 212 -14.58 3.95 6.37
N PHE A 213 -13.66 4.79 5.87
CA PHE A 213 -12.65 5.44 6.70
C PHE A 213 -13.26 6.38 7.75
N GLN A 214 -14.28 7.15 7.38
CA GLN A 214 -15.00 8.04 8.30
C GLN A 214 -15.72 7.29 9.42
N CYS A 215 -16.15 6.05 9.19
CA CYS A 215 -16.77 5.22 10.22
C CYS A 215 -15.76 4.57 11.18
N LEU A 216 -14.45 4.67 10.92
CA LEU A 216 -13.40 4.21 11.83
C LEU A 216 -13.00 5.26 12.87
N LEU A 217 -13.30 6.53 12.60
CA LEU A 217 -12.97 7.70 13.43
C LEU A 217 -14.15 8.08 14.32
#